data_AF-A0A423WJ77-F1
#
_entry.id   AF-A0A423WJ77-F1
#
_cell.length_a   1.000
_cell.length_b   1.000
_cell.length_c   1.000
_cell.angle_alpha   90.00
_cell.angle_beta   90.00
_cell.angle_gamma   90.00
#
_symmetry.space_group_name_H-M   'P 1'
#
loop_
_entity.id
_entity.type
_entity.pdbx_description
1 polymer ?
#
loop_
_entity_poly.entity_id
_entity_poly.type
_entity_poly.pdbx_seq_one_letter_code
_entity_poly.pdbx_strand_id
1 'polypeptide(L)'
;MATPYEVEHGIKGNTPPRRRRQIDMSSFTSQLHQISGDPSASATDSSSSSSPQQQRHNPHAIPTPVDMAGVYRLLQDQLGTLARDSPDQANRDFLQSLFQGLEDDLLHLPKEVEGVSQEFLDVLDRVPKNGLRPDDACPICAEKFLDDPYPLVVQLQCHHSHRFDLDCVGPWLQLKGTCPMCRTDLKEYDPRRKGTSDRIKKMWEKEGKPAEEDEEDDEDPDGLYG
;
A
#
# COMPACT_ATOMS: atom_id res chain seq x y z
N MET A 1 -1.82 -3.36 -27.17
CA MET A 1 -2.70 -3.47 -28.35
C MET A 1 -3.81 -2.46 -28.15
N ALA A 2 -4.04 -1.57 -29.11
CA ALA A 2 -5.09 -0.56 -28.97
C ALA A 2 -6.47 -1.23 -28.99
N THR A 3 -7.36 -0.84 -28.09
CA THR A 3 -8.75 -1.33 -28.08
C THR A 3 -9.51 -0.73 -29.27
N PRO A 4 -10.57 -1.39 -29.78
CA PRO A 4 -11.41 -0.82 -30.84
C PRO A 4 -11.94 0.59 -30.50
N TYR A 5 -12.19 0.83 -29.20
CA TYR A 5 -12.61 2.11 -28.65
C TYR A 5 -11.56 3.22 -28.77
N GLU A 6 -10.28 2.89 -28.55
CA GLU A 6 -9.19 3.86 -28.71
C GLU A 6 -9.00 4.28 -30.16
N VAL A 7 -9.24 3.37 -31.10
CA VAL A 7 -9.13 3.62 -32.55
C VAL A 7 -10.30 4.48 -33.05
N GLU A 8 -11.53 4.22 -32.61
CA GLU A 8 -12.72 4.96 -33.06
C GLU A 8 -12.79 6.38 -32.50
N HIS A 9 -12.22 6.62 -31.31
CA HIS A 9 -12.25 7.93 -30.65
C HIS A 9 -10.95 8.75 -30.79
N GLY A 10 -9.97 8.26 -31.57
CA GLY A 10 -8.71 8.98 -31.77
C GLY A 10 -7.90 9.18 -30.48
N ILE A 11 -8.09 8.29 -29.50
CA ILE A 11 -7.39 8.32 -28.23
C ILE A 11 -6.01 7.71 -28.49
N LYS A 12 -4.96 8.54 -28.44
CA LYS A 12 -3.59 8.04 -28.47
C LYS A 12 -3.38 7.22 -27.20
N GLY A 13 -3.29 5.89 -27.34
CA GLY A 13 -3.02 4.98 -26.23
C GLY A 13 -1.69 5.32 -25.57
N ASN A 14 -1.74 6.12 -24.51
CA ASN A 14 -0.58 6.36 -23.65
C ASN A 14 -0.44 5.12 -22.76
N THR A 15 0.30 4.11 -23.22
CA THR A 15 0.62 2.99 -22.34
C THR A 15 1.52 3.56 -21.24
N PRO A 16 1.08 3.62 -19.98
CA PRO A 16 1.95 4.11 -18.92
C PRO A 16 3.19 3.22 -18.88
N PRO A 17 4.39 3.78 -18.62
CA PRO A 17 5.60 2.98 -18.50
C PRO A 17 5.36 1.95 -17.39
N ARG A 18 5.24 0.67 -17.77
CA ARG A 18 5.15 -0.40 -16.79
C ARG A 18 6.51 -0.53 -16.13
N ARG A 19 6.52 -0.38 -14.82
CA ARG A 19 7.62 -0.78 -13.93
C ARG A 19 8.03 -2.22 -14.24
N ARG A 20 9.33 -2.52 -14.17
CA ARG A 20 9.86 -3.83 -14.60
C ARG A 20 9.38 -4.97 -13.72
N ARG A 21 9.04 -4.69 -12.46
CA ARG A 21 8.64 -5.66 -11.43
C ARG A 21 7.24 -5.39 -10.85
N GLN A 22 6.38 -4.66 -11.56
CA GLN A 22 4.99 -4.46 -11.13
C GLN A 22 4.16 -5.72 -11.38
N ILE A 23 3.57 -6.25 -10.31
CA ILE A 23 2.68 -7.42 -10.34
C ILE A 23 1.23 -6.96 -10.40
N ASP A 24 0.44 -7.65 -11.21
CA ASP A 24 -0.99 -7.44 -11.29
C ASP A 24 -1.71 -8.02 -10.07
N MET A 25 -2.30 -7.14 -9.25
CA MET A 25 -3.07 -7.50 -8.04
C MET A 25 -4.58 -7.53 -8.29
N SER A 26 -5.05 -7.54 -9.53
CA SER A 26 -6.49 -7.60 -9.88
C SER A 26 -7.18 -8.85 -9.32
N SER A 27 -6.55 -10.02 -9.40
CA SER A 27 -7.09 -11.27 -8.83
C SER A 27 -7.20 -11.20 -7.31
N PHE A 28 -6.18 -10.64 -6.65
CA PHE A 28 -6.17 -10.47 -5.20
C PHE A 28 -7.28 -9.51 -4.76
N THR A 29 -7.37 -8.33 -5.37
CA THR A 29 -8.38 -7.32 -5.04
C THR A 29 -9.79 -7.85 -5.28
N SER A 30 -10.01 -8.57 -6.40
CA SER A 30 -11.29 -9.21 -6.70
C SER A 30 -11.69 -10.22 -5.63
N GLN A 31 -10.76 -11.07 -5.19
CA GLN A 31 -11.05 -12.08 -4.18
C GLN A 31 -11.24 -11.45 -2.78
N LEU A 32 -10.45 -10.43 -2.45
CA LEU A 32 -10.60 -9.68 -1.22
C LEU A 32 -11.97 -9.01 -1.13
N HIS A 33 -12.43 -8.38 -2.22
CA HIS A 33 -13.75 -7.73 -2.28
C HIS A 33 -14.91 -8.72 -2.13
N GLN A 34 -14.77 -9.93 -2.65
CA GLN A 34 -15.79 -10.99 -2.47
C GLN A 34 -15.93 -11.41 -1.00
N ILE A 35 -14.83 -11.33 -0.24
CA ILE A 35 -14.77 -11.77 1.16
C ILE A 35 -15.14 -10.66 2.14
N SER A 36 -14.68 -9.42 1.90
CA SER A 36 -14.81 -8.29 2.84
C SER A 36 -16.23 -7.75 2.94
N GLY A 37 -17.11 -8.01 1.97
CA GLY A 37 -18.54 -7.69 2.07
C GLY A 37 -18.87 -6.20 2.21
N ASP A 38 -17.89 -5.31 2.06
CA ASP A 38 -18.03 -3.88 2.30
C ASP A 38 -18.65 -3.19 1.07
N PRO A 39 -19.87 -2.61 1.15
CA PRO A 39 -20.54 -2.02 -0.01
C PRO A 39 -19.79 -0.81 -0.59
N SER A 40 -18.90 -0.16 0.16
CA SER A 40 -18.07 0.97 -0.34
C SER A 40 -17.08 0.55 -1.42
N ALA A 41 -16.59 -0.70 -1.40
CA ALA A 41 -15.65 -1.22 -2.40
C ALA A 41 -16.31 -1.50 -3.77
N SER A 42 -17.65 -1.48 -3.83
CA SER A 42 -18.44 -1.69 -5.06
C SER A 42 -18.93 -0.40 -5.72
N ALA A 43 -18.62 0.78 -5.15
CA ALA A 43 -19.17 2.05 -5.62
C ALA A 43 -18.34 2.75 -6.73
N THR A 44 -17.13 2.28 -7.06
CA THR A 44 -16.22 3.02 -7.95
C THR A 44 -16.06 2.45 -9.36
N ASP A 45 -16.70 1.33 -9.72
CA ASP A 45 -16.60 0.81 -11.08
C ASP A 45 -17.96 0.40 -11.66
N SER A 46 -18.68 1.40 -12.17
CA SER A 46 -19.96 1.22 -12.87
C SER A 46 -19.78 0.88 -14.36
N SER A 47 -18.59 0.44 -14.80
CA SER A 47 -18.21 0.42 -16.22
C SER A 47 -17.94 -0.97 -16.82
N SER A 48 -18.04 -2.07 -16.08
CA SER A 48 -17.79 -3.41 -16.63
C SER A 48 -18.97 -4.35 -16.40
N SER A 49 -19.81 -4.43 -17.42
CA SER A 49 -20.87 -5.42 -17.59
C SER A 49 -20.29 -6.80 -17.89
N SER A 50 -20.17 -7.68 -16.89
CA SER A 50 -20.37 -9.13 -17.05
C SER A 50 -20.20 -9.92 -15.74
N SER A 51 -21.33 -10.41 -15.22
CA SER A 51 -21.55 -11.60 -14.36
C SER A 51 -22.11 -11.32 -12.95
N PRO A 52 -23.09 -12.14 -12.50
CA PRO A 52 -24.02 -11.74 -11.45
C PRO A 52 -23.46 -11.95 -10.04
N GLN A 53 -23.55 -10.89 -9.23
CA GLN A 53 -24.06 -10.93 -7.86
C GLN A 53 -23.72 -12.19 -7.03
N GLN A 54 -22.48 -12.28 -6.56
CA GLN A 54 -22.18 -12.92 -5.27
C GLN A 54 -22.12 -11.86 -4.16
N GLN A 55 -23.03 -10.89 -4.21
CA GLN A 55 -23.35 -10.11 -3.02
C GLN A 55 -23.91 -11.11 -1.99
N ARG A 56 -23.25 -11.19 -0.83
CA ARG A 56 -23.61 -12.13 0.23
C ARG A 56 -25.07 -11.89 0.61
N HIS A 57 -25.93 -12.87 0.35
CA HIS A 57 -27.36 -12.78 0.63
C HIS A 57 -27.66 -12.75 2.15
N ASN A 58 -26.68 -13.15 2.97
CA ASN A 58 -26.76 -13.11 4.42
C ASN A 58 -25.71 -12.11 4.97
N PRO A 59 -26.12 -11.02 5.66
CA PRO A 59 -25.22 -10.02 6.21
C PRO A 59 -24.29 -10.52 7.33
N HIS A 60 -24.57 -11.70 7.89
CA HIS A 60 -23.75 -12.32 8.95
C HIS A 60 -22.90 -13.50 8.46
N ALA A 61 -22.82 -13.72 7.14
CA ALA A 61 -21.98 -14.79 6.61
C ALA A 61 -20.50 -14.43 6.73
N ILE A 62 -19.74 -15.25 7.46
CA ILE A 62 -18.26 -15.19 7.49
C ILE A 62 -17.66 -15.85 6.25
N PRO A 63 -16.48 -15.43 5.77
CA PRO A 63 -15.84 -16.04 4.60
C PRO A 63 -15.53 -17.52 4.84
N THR A 64 -15.58 -18.32 3.78
CA THR A 64 -15.23 -19.74 3.94
C THR A 64 -13.72 -19.87 4.13
N PRO A 65 -13.24 -20.93 4.80
CA PRO A 65 -11.81 -21.20 4.91
C PRO A 65 -11.11 -21.32 3.54
N VAL A 66 -11.83 -21.76 2.51
CA VAL A 66 -11.28 -21.86 1.14
C VAL A 66 -11.07 -20.46 0.56
N ASP A 67 -12.03 -19.56 0.73
CA ASP A 67 -11.93 -18.18 0.25
C ASP A 67 -10.77 -17.46 0.95
N MET A 68 -10.70 -17.57 2.27
CA MET A 68 -9.62 -17.00 3.07
C MET A 68 -8.26 -17.51 2.61
N ALA A 69 -8.08 -18.84 2.52
CA ALA A 69 -6.83 -19.44 2.07
C ALA A 69 -6.45 -19.01 0.64
N GLY A 70 -7.43 -18.74 -0.22
CA GLY A 70 -7.19 -18.24 -1.57
C GLY A 70 -6.54 -16.85 -1.58
N VAL A 71 -7.04 -15.91 -0.77
CA VAL A 71 -6.46 -14.56 -0.67
C VAL A 71 -5.02 -14.60 -0.16
N TYR A 72 -4.75 -15.39 0.89
CA TYR A 72 -3.39 -15.57 1.40
C TYR A 72 -2.45 -16.16 0.32
N ARG A 73 -2.91 -17.15 -0.44
CA ARG A 73 -2.12 -17.76 -1.52
C ARG A 73 -1.82 -16.79 -2.66
N LEU A 74 -2.78 -15.94 -3.04
CA LEU A 74 -2.55 -14.93 -4.08
C LEU A 74 -1.44 -13.94 -3.67
N LEU A 75 -1.46 -13.49 -2.41
CA LEU A 75 -0.40 -12.61 -1.90
C LEU A 75 0.94 -13.35 -1.78
N GLN A 76 0.94 -14.61 -1.33
CA GLN A 76 2.15 -15.44 -1.29
C GLN A 76 2.78 -15.64 -2.67
N ASP A 77 1.98 -15.91 -3.71
CA ASP A 77 2.48 -16.12 -5.07
C ASP A 77 3.13 -14.85 -5.63
N GLN A 78 2.54 -13.69 -5.33
CA GLN A 78 3.11 -12.39 -5.69
C GLN A 78 4.46 -12.14 -4.99
N LEU A 79 4.53 -12.33 -3.67
CA LEU A 79 5.79 -12.17 -2.93
C LEU A 79 6.83 -13.21 -3.36
N GLY A 80 6.42 -14.44 -3.67
CA GLY A 80 7.29 -15.49 -4.18
C GLY A 80 7.87 -15.17 -5.55
N THR A 81 7.08 -14.57 -6.44
CA THR A 81 7.54 -14.07 -7.75
C THR A 81 8.55 -12.95 -7.57
N LEU A 82 8.26 -11.96 -6.71
CA LEU A 82 9.23 -10.92 -6.37
C LEU A 82 10.52 -11.50 -5.78
N ALA A 83 10.44 -12.49 -4.90
CA ALA A 83 11.62 -13.08 -4.28
C ALA A 83 12.53 -13.78 -5.31
N ARG A 84 11.96 -14.39 -6.35
CA ARG A 84 12.70 -15.02 -7.46
C ARG A 84 13.42 -14.00 -8.32
N ASP A 85 12.77 -12.87 -8.60
CA ASP A 85 13.30 -11.79 -9.44
C ASP A 85 14.02 -10.70 -8.64
N SER A 86 14.41 -10.99 -7.40
CA SER A 86 15.03 -10.02 -6.50
C SER A 86 16.44 -9.65 -6.98
N PRO A 87 16.79 -8.34 -7.06
CA PRO A 87 18.11 -7.90 -7.49
C PRO A 87 19.20 -8.18 -6.46
N ASP A 88 18.84 -8.20 -5.17
CA ASP A 88 19.78 -8.26 -4.05
C ASP A 88 19.34 -9.26 -2.98
N GLN A 89 20.31 -9.88 -2.31
CA GLN A 89 20.06 -10.89 -1.28
C GLN A 89 19.17 -10.38 -0.13
N ALA A 90 19.39 -9.14 0.32
CA ALA A 90 18.64 -8.55 1.42
C ALA A 90 17.14 -8.38 1.09
N ASN A 91 16.80 -7.97 -0.13
CA ASN A 91 15.40 -7.88 -0.57
C ASN A 91 14.76 -9.27 -0.65
N ARG A 92 15.50 -10.27 -1.17
CA ARG A 92 15.02 -11.65 -1.20
C ARG A 92 14.71 -12.19 0.19
N ASP A 93 15.61 -11.99 1.15
CA ASP A 93 15.46 -12.47 2.52
C ASP A 93 14.29 -11.76 3.22
N PHE A 94 14.11 -10.46 2.96
CA PHE A 94 12.96 -9.70 3.42
C PHE A 94 11.64 -10.28 2.87
N LEU A 95 11.54 -10.49 1.56
CA LEU A 95 10.34 -11.08 0.93
C LEU A 95 10.06 -12.50 1.43
N GLN A 96 11.10 -13.31 1.67
CA GLN A 96 10.96 -14.63 2.29
C GLN A 96 10.40 -14.55 3.71
N SER A 97 10.80 -13.55 4.49
CA SER A 97 10.25 -13.33 5.83
C SER A 97 8.75 -13.00 5.81
N LEU A 98 8.30 -12.24 4.80
CA LEU A 98 6.88 -11.95 4.58
C LEU A 98 6.12 -13.21 4.13
N PHE A 99 6.72 -13.97 3.22
CA PHE A 99 6.16 -15.24 2.74
C PHE A 99 5.94 -16.23 3.89
N GLN A 100 6.95 -16.40 4.76
CA GLN A 100 6.84 -17.25 5.95
C GLN A 100 5.69 -16.81 6.86
N GLY A 101 5.55 -15.49 7.07
CA GLY A 101 4.46 -14.93 7.86
C GLY A 101 3.07 -15.21 7.28
N LEU A 102 2.92 -15.41 5.97
CA LEU A 102 1.66 -15.82 5.34
C LEU A 102 1.47 -17.35 5.39
N GLU A 103 2.55 -18.13 5.39
CA GLU A 103 2.49 -19.58 5.54
C GLU A 103 2.03 -19.97 6.95
N ASP A 104 2.54 -19.25 7.96
CA ASP A 104 2.10 -19.41 9.36
C ASP A 104 0.60 -19.09 9.51
N ASP A 105 0.11 -18.05 8.82
CA ASP A 105 -1.32 -17.73 8.79
C ASP A 105 -2.14 -18.81 8.08
N LEU A 106 -1.63 -19.42 7.01
CA LEU A 106 -2.32 -20.52 6.32
C LEU A 106 -2.44 -21.77 7.19
N LEU A 107 -1.47 -22.03 8.06
CA LEU A 107 -1.55 -23.10 9.07
C LEU A 107 -2.54 -22.78 10.19
N HIS A 108 -2.77 -21.49 10.48
CA HIS A 108 -3.63 -21.01 11.56
C HIS A 108 -4.67 -20.01 11.03
N LEU A 109 -5.43 -20.46 10.03
CA LEU A 109 -6.24 -19.57 9.19
C LEU A 109 -7.17 -18.66 10.01
N PRO A 110 -7.05 -17.32 9.87
CA PRO A 110 -7.97 -16.39 10.50
C PRO A 110 -9.40 -16.57 10.00
N LYS A 111 -10.37 -16.28 10.87
CA LYS A 111 -11.80 -16.36 10.53
C LYS A 111 -12.26 -15.21 9.63
N GLU A 112 -11.60 -14.08 9.74
CA GLU A 112 -11.92 -12.83 9.06
C GLU A 112 -10.62 -12.14 8.63
N VAL A 113 -10.73 -11.21 7.68
CA VAL A 113 -9.59 -10.40 7.25
C VAL A 113 -9.27 -9.40 8.34
N GLU A 114 -8.07 -9.49 8.90
CA GLU A 114 -7.68 -8.62 10.00
C GLU A 114 -7.18 -7.26 9.53
N GLY A 115 -6.85 -7.08 8.25
CA GLY A 115 -6.19 -5.86 7.77
C GLY A 115 -7.03 -4.59 7.76
N VAL A 116 -6.46 -3.54 7.15
CA VAL A 116 -7.08 -2.21 7.08
C VAL A 116 -7.99 -2.07 5.86
N SER A 117 -8.95 -1.16 5.93
CA SER A 117 -9.88 -0.89 4.82
C SER A 117 -9.22 -0.09 3.69
N GLN A 118 -9.84 -0.05 2.51
CA GLN A 118 -9.35 0.75 1.39
C GLN A 118 -9.28 2.24 1.76
N GLU A 119 -10.27 2.74 2.48
CA GLU A 119 -10.32 4.15 2.90
C GLU A 119 -9.15 4.50 3.83
N PHE A 120 -8.66 3.54 4.63
CA PHE A 120 -7.46 3.75 5.44
C PHE A 120 -6.22 3.91 4.56
N LEU A 121 -6.08 3.13 3.48
CA LEU A 121 -4.98 3.26 2.53
C LEU A 121 -5.01 4.60 1.77
N ASP A 122 -6.21 5.09 1.48
CA ASP A 122 -6.40 6.34 0.74
C ASP A 122 -5.93 7.56 1.53
N VAL A 123 -6.08 7.52 2.87
CA VAL A 123 -5.67 8.59 3.79
C VAL A 123 -4.23 8.47 4.31
N LEU A 124 -3.46 7.46 3.88
CA LEU A 124 -2.05 7.36 4.25
C LEU A 124 -1.24 8.56 3.77
N ASP A 125 -0.28 8.99 4.59
CA ASP A 125 0.63 10.10 4.29
C ASP A 125 1.42 9.82 3.00
N ARG A 126 1.31 10.75 2.05
CA ARG A 126 2.01 10.70 0.77
C ARG A 126 3.36 11.41 0.89
N VAL A 127 4.40 10.82 0.30
CA VAL A 127 5.71 11.48 0.21
C VAL A 127 5.80 12.20 -1.14
N PRO A 128 5.99 13.53 -1.17
CA PRO A 128 6.13 14.26 -2.42
C PRO A 128 7.42 13.83 -3.15
N LYS A 129 7.41 13.86 -4.48
CA LYS A 129 8.56 13.49 -5.32
C LYS A 129 9.85 14.25 -4.95
N ASN A 130 9.72 15.52 -4.55
CA ASN A 130 10.84 16.37 -4.15
C ASN A 130 11.47 15.97 -2.82
N GLY A 131 10.75 15.21 -1.98
CA GLY A 131 11.24 14.69 -0.69
C GLY A 131 11.85 13.28 -0.78
N LEU A 132 11.97 12.73 -1.99
CA LEU A 132 12.55 11.41 -2.25
C LEU A 132 13.99 11.57 -2.76
N ARG A 133 14.88 10.71 -2.27
CA ARG A 133 16.26 10.67 -2.75
C ARG A 133 16.36 9.76 -3.99
N PRO A 134 17.35 9.98 -4.88
CA PRO A 134 17.58 9.13 -6.05
C PRO A 134 17.90 7.65 -5.77
N ASP A 135 18.26 7.33 -4.52
CA ASP A 135 18.55 5.97 -4.09
C ASP A 135 17.44 5.35 -3.23
N ASP A 136 16.39 6.12 -2.92
CA ASP A 136 15.25 5.60 -2.18
C ASP A 136 14.47 4.62 -3.09
N ALA A 137 14.28 3.40 -2.60
CA ALA A 137 13.62 2.32 -3.31
C ALA A 137 12.57 1.64 -2.42
N CYS A 138 11.55 1.06 -3.04
CA CYS A 138 10.54 0.30 -2.30
C CYS A 138 11.15 -0.98 -1.74
N PRO A 139 11.05 -1.28 -0.43
CA PRO A 139 11.58 -2.51 0.16
C PRO A 139 10.96 -3.80 -0.39
N ILE A 140 9.77 -3.74 -1.00
CA ILE A 140 9.04 -4.90 -1.53
C ILE A 140 9.50 -5.19 -2.97
N CYS A 141 9.31 -4.24 -3.89
CA CYS A 141 9.66 -4.44 -5.32
C CYS A 141 11.11 -4.06 -5.67
N ALA A 142 11.89 -3.50 -4.74
CA ALA A 142 13.27 -3.04 -4.90
C ALA A 142 13.52 -2.09 -6.09
N GLU A 143 12.48 -1.44 -6.61
CA GLU A 143 12.61 -0.40 -7.61
C GLU A 143 12.76 0.96 -6.95
N LYS A 144 13.58 1.83 -7.56
CA LYS A 144 13.75 3.20 -7.09
C LYS A 144 12.46 3.97 -7.34
N PHE A 145 12.04 4.78 -6.37
CA PHE A 145 10.80 5.54 -6.53
C PHE A 145 10.87 6.53 -7.69
N LEU A 146 12.03 7.16 -7.89
CA LEU A 146 12.21 8.17 -8.95
C LEU A 146 12.35 7.58 -10.37
N ASP A 147 12.43 6.26 -10.52
CA ASP A 147 12.39 5.61 -11.84
C ASP A 147 10.96 5.66 -12.45
N ASP A 148 9.93 5.84 -11.61
CA ASP A 148 8.56 6.10 -12.05
C ASP A 148 8.35 7.62 -12.28
N PRO A 149 7.79 8.04 -13.43
CA PRO A 149 7.38 9.43 -13.62
C PRO A 149 6.38 9.91 -12.57
N TYR A 150 5.47 9.04 -12.10
CA TYR A 150 4.36 9.32 -11.18
C TYR A 150 4.39 8.41 -9.95
N PRO A 151 5.42 8.51 -9.09
CA PRO A 151 5.57 7.59 -7.98
C PRO A 151 4.51 7.85 -6.90
N LEU A 152 3.77 6.81 -6.53
CA LEU A 152 2.78 6.86 -5.46
C LEU A 152 3.35 6.26 -4.18
N VAL A 153 4.20 7.04 -3.49
CA VAL A 153 4.91 6.61 -2.28
C VAL A 153 4.11 6.98 -1.04
N VAL A 154 3.92 6.00 -0.16
CA VAL A 154 3.35 6.19 1.18
C VAL A 154 4.40 6.03 2.26
N GLN A 155 4.24 6.81 3.32
CA GLN A 155 4.99 6.65 4.56
C GLN A 155 4.05 6.07 5.63
N LEU A 156 4.44 4.96 6.24
CA LEU A 156 3.65 4.33 7.32
C LEU A 156 3.90 5.04 8.66
N GLN A 157 2.86 5.13 9.49
CA GLN A 157 2.90 5.92 10.74
C GLN A 157 3.84 5.32 11.81
N CYS A 158 4.19 4.04 11.66
CA CYS A 158 5.07 3.32 12.57
C CYS A 158 6.52 3.83 12.59
N HIS A 159 7.07 4.31 11.46
CA HIS A 159 8.44 4.85 11.41
C HIS A 159 8.68 5.67 10.14
N HIS A 160 9.52 6.71 10.22
CA HIS A 160 9.75 7.64 9.10
C HIS A 160 10.45 7.03 7.87
N SER A 161 11.24 5.97 8.08
CA SER A 161 11.92 5.24 7.00
C SER A 161 11.06 4.14 6.36
N HIS A 162 9.87 3.84 6.91
CA HIS A 162 8.98 2.82 6.37
C HIS A 162 8.15 3.39 5.22
N ARG A 163 8.81 3.52 4.07
CA ARG A 163 8.26 4.06 2.82
C ARG A 163 8.09 2.95 1.80
N PHE A 164 6.96 2.94 1.10
CA PHE A 164 6.63 1.93 0.09
C PHE A 164 5.84 2.53 -1.06
N ASP A 165 5.86 1.88 -2.21
CA ASP A 165 4.82 2.12 -3.21
C ASP A 165 3.48 1.62 -2.68
N LEU A 166 2.42 2.41 -2.89
CA LEU A 166 1.07 2.06 -2.45
C LEU A 166 0.64 0.69 -2.99
N ASP A 167 0.90 0.43 -4.28
CA ASP A 167 0.54 -0.81 -4.94
C ASP A 167 1.25 -2.04 -4.36
N CYS A 168 2.47 -1.85 -3.82
CA CYS A 168 3.24 -2.94 -3.23
C CYS A 168 2.82 -3.25 -1.80
N VAL A 169 2.55 -2.22 -1.01
CA VAL A 169 2.25 -2.38 0.43
C VAL A 169 0.76 -2.58 0.70
N GLY A 170 -0.12 -2.02 -0.15
CA GLY A 170 -1.57 -2.04 -0.01
C GLY A 170 -2.14 -3.45 0.23
N PRO A 171 -1.81 -4.45 -0.61
CA PRO A 171 -2.30 -5.82 -0.44
C PRO A 171 -1.93 -6.43 0.92
N TRP A 172 -0.70 -6.19 1.40
CA TRP A 172 -0.26 -6.66 2.71
C TRP A 172 -1.04 -6.00 3.85
N LEU A 173 -1.22 -4.68 3.76
CA LEU A 173 -1.97 -3.92 4.77
C LEU A 173 -3.45 -4.30 4.80
N GLN A 174 -4.07 -4.52 3.63
CA GLN A 174 -5.46 -4.97 3.57
C GLN A 174 -5.66 -6.37 4.12
N LEU A 175 -4.66 -7.25 4.02
CA LEU A 175 -4.76 -8.60 4.54
C LEU A 175 -4.42 -8.69 6.04
N LYS A 176 -3.29 -8.10 6.47
CA LYS A 176 -2.76 -8.24 7.83
C LYS A 176 -2.86 -6.97 8.68
N GLY A 177 -2.83 -5.79 8.06
CA GLY A 177 -2.89 -4.50 8.75
C GLY A 177 -1.65 -4.15 9.57
N THR A 178 -0.54 -4.84 9.33
CA THR A 178 0.73 -4.64 10.04
C THR A 178 1.80 -4.13 9.09
N CYS A 179 2.77 -3.36 9.59
CA CYS A 179 3.92 -2.94 8.80
C CYS A 179 4.76 -4.16 8.36
N PRO A 180 5.08 -4.31 7.06
CA PRO A 180 5.95 -5.40 6.59
C PRO A 180 7.34 -5.43 7.25
N MET A 181 7.89 -4.27 7.64
CA MET A 181 9.24 -4.14 8.19
C MET A 181 9.31 -4.39 9.70
N CYS A 182 8.45 -3.74 10.48
CA CYS A 182 8.51 -3.81 11.95
C CYS A 182 7.34 -4.57 12.59
N ARG A 183 6.36 -5.04 11.81
CA ARG A 183 5.16 -5.77 12.27
C ARG A 183 4.24 -5.00 13.22
N THR A 184 4.46 -3.70 13.40
CA THR A 184 3.56 -2.81 14.16
C THR A 184 2.16 -2.84 13.54
N ASP A 185 1.13 -2.98 14.38
CA ASP A 185 -0.27 -2.92 13.96
C ASP A 185 -0.66 -1.48 13.61
N LEU A 186 -0.98 -1.24 12.33
CA LEU A 186 -1.34 0.08 11.83
C LEU A 186 -2.80 0.45 12.11
N LYS A 187 -3.65 -0.50 12.53
CA LYS A 187 -5.05 -0.23 12.89
C LYS A 187 -5.16 0.67 14.12
N GLU A 188 -4.14 0.65 14.99
CA GLU A 188 -4.06 1.57 16.12
C GLU A 188 -3.87 3.04 15.69
N TYR A 189 -3.44 3.25 14.44
CA TYR A 189 -3.10 4.54 13.86
C TYR A 189 -4.16 5.06 12.90
N ASP A 190 -5.38 4.50 12.94
CA ASP A 190 -6.50 5.00 12.13
C ASP A 190 -6.77 6.48 12.45
N PRO A 191 -6.59 7.40 11.49
CA PRO A 191 -6.79 8.84 11.71
C PRO A 191 -8.24 9.19 12.04
N ARG A 192 -9.19 8.28 11.79
CA ARG A 192 -10.60 8.45 12.16
C ARG A 192 -10.85 8.21 13.65
N ARG A 193 -9.92 7.57 14.37
CA ARG A 193 -10.02 7.39 15.83
C ARG A 193 -9.59 8.68 16.55
N LYS A 194 -10.41 9.13 17.51
CA LYS A 194 -10.08 10.29 18.35
C LYS A 194 -8.82 10.00 19.18
N GLY A 195 -7.86 10.93 19.16
CA GLY A 195 -6.61 10.86 19.93
C GLY A 195 -5.46 10.12 19.26
N THR A 196 -5.64 9.63 18.02
CA THR A 196 -4.58 8.97 17.25
C THR A 196 -3.42 9.91 16.90
N SER A 197 -3.73 11.15 16.50
CA SER A 197 -2.72 12.16 16.15
C SER A 197 -1.76 12.45 17.32
N ASP A 198 -2.28 12.55 18.54
CA ASP A 198 -1.47 12.74 19.75
C ASP A 198 -0.60 11.51 20.08
N ARG A 199 -1.09 10.29 19.81
CA ARG A 199 -0.31 9.05 20.00
C ARG A 199 0.84 8.97 18.99
N ILE A 200 0.57 9.28 17.72
CA ILE A 200 1.58 9.33 16.65
C ILE A 200 2.66 10.35 17.01
N LYS A 201 2.25 11.58 17.36
CA LYS A 201 3.16 12.67 17.68
C LYS A 201 4.09 12.31 18.84
N LYS A 202 3.55 11.73 19.92
CA LYS A 202 4.35 11.26 21.07
C LYS A 202 5.34 10.15 20.71
N MET A 203 4.99 9.26 19.79
CA MET A 203 5.93 8.22 19.34
C MET A 203 7.07 8.83 18.52
N TRP A 204 6.77 9.72 17.58
CA TRP A 204 7.79 10.38 16.76
C TRP A 204 8.70 11.33 17.57
N GLU A 205 8.17 12.00 18.60
CA GLU A 205 8.96 12.77 19.56
C GLU A 205 9.94 11.88 20.34
N LYS A 206 9.53 10.65 20.70
CA LYS A 206 10.36 9.69 21.43
C LYS A 206 11.45 9.06 20.55
N GLU A 207 11.20 8.92 19.26
CA GLU A 207 12.16 8.37 18.29
C GLU A 207 13.12 9.43 17.71
N GLY A 208 13.01 10.69 18.13
CA GLY A 208 13.97 11.74 17.80
C GLY A 208 13.93 12.17 16.34
N LYS A 209 12.78 12.64 15.86
CA LYS A 209 12.72 13.38 14.58
C LYS A 209 13.58 14.66 14.74
N PRO A 210 14.54 14.97 13.84
CA PRO A 210 15.05 16.32 13.77
C PRO A 210 13.89 17.24 13.41
N ALA A 211 13.71 18.30 14.20
CA ALA A 211 12.81 19.39 13.84
C ALA A 211 13.14 19.77 12.40
N GLU A 212 12.10 19.95 11.58
CA GLU A 212 12.24 20.73 10.36
C GLU A 212 12.89 22.04 10.81
N GLU A 213 14.15 22.24 10.41
CA GLU A 213 14.83 23.52 10.59
C GLU A 213 14.00 24.48 9.75
N ASP A 214 13.12 25.22 10.42
CA ASP A 214 12.53 26.43 9.89
C ASP A 214 13.70 27.24 9.32
N GLU A 215 13.73 27.41 8.00
CA GLU A 215 14.63 28.36 7.35
C GLU A 215 14.44 29.69 8.09
N GLU A 216 15.44 30.09 8.86
CA GLU A 216 15.60 31.47 9.31
C GLU A 216 15.66 32.30 8.04
N ASP A 217 14.51 32.84 7.61
CA ASP A 217 14.46 33.98 6.71
C ASP A 217 15.16 35.14 7.43
N ASP A 218 16.47 35.22 7.22
CA ASP A 218 17.27 36.43 7.37
C ASP A 218 16.73 37.51 6.42
N GLU A 219 15.57 38.09 6.75
CA GLU A 219 15.25 39.43 6.29
C GLU A 219 15.88 40.40 7.29
N ASP A 220 16.96 41.03 6.81
CA ASP A 220 17.67 42.16 7.40
C ASP A 220 17.08 43.45 6.79
N PRO A 221 15.96 44.02 7.31
CA PRO A 221 15.44 45.28 6.82
C PRO A 221 16.16 46.45 7.50
N ASP A 222 16.98 47.12 6.71
CA ASP A 222 17.39 48.51 6.84
C ASP A 222 18.41 48.87 7.93
N GLY A 223 19.67 48.82 7.49
CA GLY A 223 20.66 49.82 7.89
C GLY A 223 20.19 51.23 7.55
N LEU A 224 19.54 51.89 8.51
CA LEU A 224 19.31 53.33 8.51
C LEU A 224 19.79 53.93 9.84
N TYR A 225 21.11 54.04 9.98
CA TYR A 225 21.69 55.04 10.88
C TYR A 225 21.82 56.36 10.12
N GLY A 226 21.10 57.37 10.62
CA GLY A 226 21.35 58.78 10.35
C GLY A 226 22.51 59.34 11.16
#